data_AF-A0AAW2DTF2-F1
#
_entry.id   AF-A0AAW2DTF2-F1
#
_cell.length_a   1.000
_cell.length_b   1.000
_cell.length_c   1.000
_cell.angle_alpha   90.00
_cell.angle_beta   90.00
_cell.angle_gamma   90.00
#
_symmetry.space_group_name_H-M   'P 1'
#
loop_
_entity.id
_entity.type
_entity.pdbx_description
1 polymer ?
#
loop_
_entity_poly.entity_id
_entity_poly.type
_entity_poly.pdbx_seq_one_letter_code
_entity_poly.pdbx_strand_id
1 'polypeptide(L)'
;MRIFLGSMRSLMDAYCKCGCVSLARDLFDYMPEKNLVCWNIMINGHVEDSDYEDALLPFREMQLKGIKGDKVTLVSLLLACSHLGALELGKWLHAYIGKEKIEVDVALGTALVDMYAKCGSI
;
A
#
# COMPACT_ATOMS: atom_id res chain seq x y z
N MET A 1 14.12 23.18 3.63
CA MET A 1 13.70 21.84 4.11
C MET A 1 12.63 21.16 3.26
N ARG A 2 11.74 21.86 2.54
CA ARG A 2 10.73 21.21 1.65
C ARG A 2 11.27 20.68 0.30
N ILE A 3 12.37 21.23 -0.23
CA ILE A 3 12.92 20.84 -1.54
C ILE A 3 13.56 19.44 -1.52
N PHE A 4 14.15 19.03 -0.38
CA PHE A 4 14.88 17.76 -0.25
C PHE A 4 13.97 16.53 -0.13
N LEU A 5 12.76 16.69 0.43
CA LEU A 5 11.78 15.60 0.52
C LEU A 5 11.16 15.29 -0.84
N GLY A 6 10.99 16.30 -1.69
CA GLY A 6 10.50 16.11 -3.07
C GLY A 6 11.45 15.26 -3.90
N SER A 7 12.77 15.48 -3.78
CA SER A 7 13.77 14.69 -4.49
C SER A 7 13.85 13.24 -4.03
N MET A 8 13.72 12.98 -2.72
CA MET A 8 13.72 11.60 -2.19
C MET A 8 12.49 10.82 -2.63
N ARG A 9 11.30 11.44 -2.60
CA ARG A 9 10.06 10.82 -3.08
C ARG A 9 10.15 10.42 -4.55
N SER A 10 10.59 11.34 -5.41
CA SER A 10 10.71 11.07 -6.84
C SER A 10 11.74 9.99 -7.13
N LEU A 11 12.81 9.91 -6.34
CA LEU A 11 13.82 8.87 -6.47
C LEU A 11 13.29 7.50 -6.01
N MET A 12 12.52 7.44 -4.92
CA MET A 12 11.83 6.20 -4.51
C MET A 12 10.90 5.68 -5.61
N ASP A 13 10.08 6.56 -6.18
CA ASP A 13 9.15 6.23 -7.26
C ASP A 13 9.90 5.74 -8.52
N ALA A 14 11.03 6.39 -8.86
CA ALA A 14 11.89 5.94 -9.96
C ALA A 14 12.49 4.55 -9.69
N TYR A 15 12.97 4.28 -8.48
CA TYR A 15 13.49 2.96 -8.12
C TYR A 15 12.41 1.87 -8.21
N CYS A 16 11.19 2.12 -7.72
CA CYS A 16 10.08 1.18 -7.84
C CYS A 16 9.77 0.88 -9.32
N LYS A 17 9.67 1.92 -10.16
CA LYS A 17 9.40 1.76 -11.61
C LYS A 17 10.51 1.05 -12.38
N CYS A 18 11.72 0.98 -11.83
CA CYS A 18 12.84 0.22 -12.39
C CYS A 18 12.93 -1.22 -11.86
N GLY A 19 12.00 -1.66 -11.00
CA GLY A 19 12.08 -2.97 -10.33
C GLY A 19 13.16 -3.04 -9.25
N CYS A 20 13.66 -1.89 -8.79
CA CYS A 20 14.69 -1.79 -7.75
C CYS A 20 14.03 -1.50 -6.39
N VAL A 21 13.02 -2.28 -5.99
CA VAL A 21 12.21 -2.02 -4.78
C VAL A 21 13.06 -2.04 -3.50
N SER A 22 14.11 -2.86 -3.45
CA SER A 22 15.06 -2.87 -2.33
C SER A 22 15.78 -1.52 -2.13
N LEU A 23 16.23 -0.87 -3.22
CA LEU A 23 16.84 0.47 -3.14
C LEU A 23 15.81 1.53 -2.74
N ALA A 24 14.56 1.40 -3.20
CA ALA A 24 13.47 2.25 -2.74
C ALA A 24 13.24 2.06 -1.23
N ARG A 25 13.29 0.83 -0.71
CA ARG A 25 13.17 0.50 0.72
C ARG A 25 14.32 1.09 1.53
N ASP A 26 15.56 0.96 1.08
CA ASP A 26 16.73 1.55 1.77
C ASP A 26 16.59 3.07 1.90
N LEU A 27 16.20 3.73 0.80
CA LEU A 27 15.96 5.17 0.81
C LEU A 27 14.79 5.53 1.73
N PHE A 28 13.69 4.77 1.65
CA PHE A 28 12.54 4.94 2.53
C PHE A 28 12.96 4.85 3.99
N ASP A 29 13.72 3.85 4.39
CA ASP A 29 14.23 3.67 5.75
C ASP A 29 15.05 4.85 6.23
N TYR A 30 15.94 5.35 5.36
CA TYR A 30 16.79 6.49 5.66
C TYR A 30 16.00 7.80 5.89
N MET A 31 14.77 7.92 5.37
CA MET A 31 13.97 9.13 5.55
C MET A 31 13.57 9.33 7.02
N PRO A 32 13.96 10.46 7.66
CA PRO A 32 13.62 10.72 9.06
C PRO A 32 12.12 10.98 9.25
N GLU A 33 11.48 11.59 8.25
CA GLU A 33 10.04 11.85 8.23
C GLU A 33 9.42 11.21 6.98
N LYS A 34 8.42 10.35 7.19
CA LYS A 34 7.69 9.64 6.13
C LYS A 34 6.23 10.09 6.18
N ASN A 35 5.78 10.82 5.15
CA ASN A 35 4.37 11.16 5.02
C ASN A 35 3.59 10.02 4.35
N LEU A 36 2.25 10.07 4.40
CA LEU A 36 1.34 9.07 3.82
C LEU A 36 1.71 8.67 2.38
N VAL A 37 2.14 9.66 1.62
CA VAL A 37 2.56 9.50 0.24
C VAL A 37 3.80 8.60 0.09
N CYS A 38 4.78 8.69 0.98
CA CYS A 38 5.96 7.80 0.97
C CYS A 38 5.56 6.36 1.30
N TRP A 39 4.62 6.17 2.24
CA TRP A 39 4.06 4.85 2.55
C TRP A 39 3.35 4.25 1.34
N ASN A 40 2.54 5.04 0.65
CA ASN A 40 1.83 4.58 -0.55
C ASN A 40 2.79 4.19 -1.68
N ILE A 41 3.87 4.95 -1.91
CA ILE A 41 4.90 4.54 -2.88
C ILE A 41 5.48 3.19 -2.49
N MET A 42 5.80 2.98 -1.21
CA MET A 42 6.47 1.76 -0.78
C MET A 42 5.57 0.53 -0.89
N ILE A 43 4.31 0.67 -0.48
CA ILE A 43 3.30 -0.39 -0.62
C ILE A 43 3.05 -0.70 -2.10
N ASN A 44 2.85 0.33 -2.93
CA ASN A 44 2.60 0.15 -4.36
C ASN A 44 3.81 -0.48 -5.07
N GLY A 45 5.02 -0.06 -4.73
CA GLY A 45 6.25 -0.60 -5.32
C GLY A 45 6.35 -2.12 -5.14
N HIS A 46 6.09 -2.63 -3.94
CA HIS A 46 6.03 -4.07 -3.70
C HIS A 46 4.91 -4.76 -4.49
N VAL A 47 3.72 -4.16 -4.56
CA VAL A 47 2.59 -4.74 -5.33
C VAL A 47 2.90 -4.78 -6.83
N GLU A 48 3.51 -3.73 -7.38
CA GLU A 48 3.91 -3.65 -8.79
C GLU A 48 5.03 -4.66 -9.12
N ASP A 49 5.91 -4.95 -8.17
CA ASP A 49 6.97 -5.96 -8.30
C ASP A 49 6.50 -7.40 -7.98
N SER A 50 5.19 -7.58 -7.73
CA SER A 50 4.56 -8.85 -7.34
C SER A 50 4.99 -9.42 -5.98
N ASP A 51 5.64 -8.60 -5.14
CA ASP A 51 6.02 -8.91 -3.76
C ASP A 51 4.84 -8.65 -2.80
N TYR A 52 3.72 -9.33 -3.03
CA TYR A 52 2.46 -9.05 -2.34
C TYR A 52 2.53 -9.24 -0.81
N GLU A 53 3.33 -10.18 -0.32
CA GLU A 53 3.50 -10.40 1.12
C GLU A 53 4.28 -9.25 1.75
N ASP A 54 5.34 -8.79 1.10
CA ASP A 54 6.17 -7.67 1.59
C ASP A 54 5.45 -6.33 1.50
N ALA A 55 4.48 -6.17 0.58
CA ALA A 55 3.60 -5.00 0.55
C ALA A 55 2.82 -4.77 1.87
N LEU A 56 2.63 -5.82 2.68
CA LEU A 56 1.95 -5.73 3.97
C LEU A 56 2.85 -5.14 5.08
N LEU A 57 4.18 -5.24 4.93
CA LEU A 57 5.14 -4.80 5.96
C LEU A 57 5.12 -3.27 6.13
N PRO A 58 5.24 -2.43 5.08
CA PRO A 58 5.11 -0.99 5.24
C PRO A 58 3.75 -0.58 5.81
N PHE A 59 2.66 -1.28 5.46
CA PHE A 59 1.35 -1.00 6.04
C PHE A 59 1.31 -1.26 7.54
N ARG A 60 1.90 -2.36 8.01
CA ARG A 60 2.01 -2.66 9.44
C ARG A 60 2.84 -1.59 10.18
N GLU A 61 3.97 -1.20 9.63
CA GLU A 61 4.81 -0.13 10.18
C GLU A 61 4.05 1.21 10.24
N MET A 62 3.28 1.53 9.19
CA MET A 62 2.42 2.71 9.12
C MET A 62 1.39 2.73 10.27
N GLN A 63 0.71 1.60 10.51
CA GLN A 63 -0.26 1.46 11.60
C GLN A 63 0.39 1.60 12.99
N LEU A 64 1.57 1.02 13.20
CA LEU A 64 2.32 1.14 14.46
C LEU A 64 2.73 2.59 14.76
N LYS A 65 2.90 3.41 13.73
CA LYS A 65 3.17 4.86 13.85
C LYS A 65 1.91 5.71 13.99
N GLY A 66 0.72 5.10 14.02
CA GLY A 66 -0.56 5.80 14.11
C GLY A 66 -0.95 6.53 12.82
N ILE A 67 -0.29 6.21 11.69
CA ILE A 67 -0.62 6.77 10.38
C ILE A 67 -1.72 5.89 9.77
N LYS A 68 -2.79 6.54 9.29
CA LYS A 68 -3.94 5.85 8.68
C LYS A 68 -3.73 5.74 7.17
N GLY A 69 -4.06 4.57 6.63
CA GLY A 69 -4.07 4.34 5.19
C GLY A 69 -5.26 5.03 4.56
N ASP A 70 -5.08 5.52 3.33
CA ASP A 70 -6.13 6.12 2.52
C ASP A 70 -6.65 5.16 1.45
N LYS A 71 -7.48 5.68 0.53
CA LYS A 71 -8.02 4.89 -0.57
C LYS A 71 -6.91 4.23 -1.40
N VAL A 72 -5.81 4.94 -1.65
CA VAL A 72 -4.67 4.41 -2.44
C VAL A 72 -4.02 3.27 -1.68
N THR A 73 -3.77 3.43 -0.39
CA THR A 73 -3.25 2.34 0.46
C THR A 73 -4.12 1.09 0.36
N LEU A 74 -5.44 1.25 0.47
CA LEU A 74 -6.37 0.12 0.52
C LEU A 74 -6.57 -0.57 -0.81
N VAL A 75 -6.58 0.17 -1.93
CA VAL A 75 -6.61 -0.43 -3.28
C VAL A 75 -5.43 -1.39 -3.46
N SER A 76 -4.22 -0.95 -3.11
CA SER A 76 -3.01 -1.76 -3.28
C SER A 76 -2.97 -2.98 -2.35
N LEU A 77 -3.41 -2.82 -1.10
CA LEU A 77 -3.47 -3.95 -0.16
C LEU A 77 -4.56 -4.96 -0.52
N LEU A 78 -5.71 -4.51 -1.04
CA LEU A 78 -6.76 -5.41 -1.53
C LEU A 78 -6.30 -6.18 -2.77
N LEU A 79 -5.54 -5.54 -3.66
CA LEU A 79 -4.90 -6.23 -4.79
C LEU A 79 -3.89 -7.29 -4.28
N ALA A 80 -3.03 -6.95 -3.33
CA ALA A 80 -2.14 -7.93 -2.70
C ALA A 80 -2.92 -9.11 -2.10
N CYS A 81 -4.02 -8.85 -1.39
CA CYS A 81 -4.89 -9.90 -0.84
C CYS A 81 -5.49 -10.78 -1.93
N SER A 82 -5.91 -10.21 -3.07
CA SER A 82 -6.52 -10.94 -4.17
C SER A 82 -5.53 -11.91 -4.83
N HIS A 83 -4.26 -11.52 -4.92
CA HIS A 83 -3.18 -12.38 -5.43
C HIS A 83 -2.71 -13.43 -4.43
N LEU A 84 -2.70 -13.11 -3.13
CA LEU A 84 -2.32 -14.05 -2.07
C LEU A 84 -3.44 -15.03 -1.67
N GLY A 85 -4.68 -14.80 -2.11
CA GLY A 85 -5.86 -15.52 -1.59
C GLY A 85 -6.12 -15.23 -0.11
N ALA A 86 -5.68 -14.06 0.39
CA ALA A 86 -5.69 -13.71 1.81
C ALA A 86 -7.06 -13.16 2.25
N LEU A 87 -8.09 -14.01 2.17
CA LEU A 87 -9.50 -13.63 2.41
C LEU A 87 -9.72 -12.92 3.76
N GLU A 88 -9.12 -13.44 4.83
CA GLU A 88 -9.33 -12.90 6.18
C GLU A 88 -8.70 -11.50 6.34
N LEU A 89 -7.55 -11.26 5.71
CA LEU A 89 -6.96 -9.92 5.66
C LEU A 89 -7.81 -8.98 4.80
N GLY A 90 -8.32 -9.46 3.66
CA GLY A 90 -9.22 -8.70 2.81
C GLY A 90 -10.51 -8.28 3.53
N LYS A 91 -11.13 -9.17 4.31
CA LYS A 91 -12.28 -8.85 5.17
C LYS A 91 -11.92 -7.82 6.24
N TRP A 92 -10.74 -7.95 6.85
CA TRP A 92 -10.26 -6.97 7.84
C TRP A 92 -10.07 -5.59 7.20
N LEU A 93 -9.49 -5.50 6.01
CA LEU A 93 -9.35 -4.24 5.26
C LEU A 93 -10.71 -3.64 4.90
N HIS A 94 -11.67 -4.46 4.49
CA HIS A 94 -13.04 -4.00 4.24
C HIS A 94 -13.69 -3.43 5.52
N ALA A 95 -13.54 -4.10 6.67
CA ALA A 95 -14.01 -3.56 7.94
C ALA A 95 -13.30 -2.25 8.32
N TYR A 96 -12.00 -2.14 8.03
CA TYR A 96 -11.21 -0.93 8.23
C TYR A 96 -11.74 0.26 7.39
N ILE A 97 -12.14 0.05 6.13
CA ILE A 97 -12.79 1.09 5.28
C ILE A 97 -13.98 1.71 6.00
N GLY A 98 -14.89 0.87 6.51
CA GLY A 98 -16.09 1.33 7.22
C GLY A 98 -15.77 2.04 8.54
N LYS A 99 -14.83 1.49 9.32
CA LYS A 99 -14.41 2.06 10.61
C LYS A 99 -13.79 3.45 10.44
N GLU A 100 -12.93 3.62 9.44
CA GLU A 100 -12.24 4.89 9.15
C GLU A 100 -13.08 5.83 8.28
N LYS A 101 -14.32 5.45 7.93
CA LYS A 101 -15.25 6.22 7.10
C LYS A 101 -14.65 6.63 5.76
N ILE A 102 -13.88 5.73 5.16
CA ILE A 102 -13.27 5.93 3.85
C ILE A 102 -14.35 5.77 2.79
N GLU A 103 -14.58 6.82 2.00
CA GLU A 103 -15.55 6.80 0.91
C GLU A 103 -15.11 5.81 -0.18
N VAL A 104 -16.00 4.88 -0.53
CA VAL A 104 -15.77 3.89 -1.58
C VAL A 104 -16.09 4.51 -2.93
N ASP A 105 -15.06 4.78 -3.71
CA ASP A 105 -15.19 5.15 -5.12
C ASP A 105 -15.10 3.93 -6.04
N VAL A 106 -15.15 4.17 -7.35
CA VAL A 106 -15.12 3.10 -8.37
C VAL A 106 -13.84 2.26 -8.25
N ALA A 107 -12.69 2.87 -7.97
CA ALA A 107 -11.42 2.15 -7.88
C ALA A 107 -11.39 1.24 -6.65
N LEU A 108 -11.75 1.77 -5.48
CA LEU A 108 -11.79 0.99 -4.24
C LEU A 108 -12.88 -0.09 -4.28
N GLY A 109 -14.04 0.20 -4.86
CA GLY A 109 -15.12 -0.77 -5.04
C GLY A 109 -14.71 -1.91 -5.98
N THR A 110 -14.02 -1.61 -7.08
CA THR A 110 -13.51 -2.62 -8.00
C THR A 110 -12.47 -3.52 -7.32
N ALA A 111 -11.56 -2.94 -6.53
CA ALA A 111 -10.56 -3.69 -5.78
C ALA A 111 -11.19 -4.65 -4.75
N LEU A 112 -12.27 -4.22 -4.06
CA LEU A 112 -13.01 -5.08 -3.14
C LEU A 112 -13.64 -6.28 -3.87
N VAL A 113 -14.31 -6.04 -5.01
CA VAL A 113 -14.93 -7.11 -5.80
C VAL A 113 -13.87 -8.09 -6.32
N ASP A 114 -12.77 -7.60 -6.89
CA ASP A 114 -11.66 -8.44 -7.35
C ASP A 114 -11.08 -9.31 -6.21
N MET A 115 -10.88 -8.70 -5.04
CA MET A 115 -10.39 -9.40 -3.86
C MET A 115 -11.32 -10.54 -3.43
N TYR A 116 -12.62 -10.27 -3.23
CA TYR A 116 -13.57 -11.31 -2.83
C TYR A 116 -13.72 -12.42 -3.88
N ALA A 117 -13.74 -12.07 -5.17
CA ALA A 117 -13.86 -13.03 -6.26
C ALA A 117 -12.64 -13.97 -6.34
N LYS A 118 -11.43 -13.42 -6.34
CA LYS A 118 -10.20 -14.22 -6.41
C LYS A 118 -9.94 -15.03 -5.14
N CYS A 119 -10.44 -14.56 -4.00
CA CYS A 119 -10.42 -15.33 -2.75
C CYS A 119 -11.54 -16.40 -2.65
N GLY A 120 -12.37 -16.58 -3.68
CA GLY A 120 -13.41 -17.61 -3.73
C GLY A 120 -14.59 -17.35 -2.79
N SER A 121 -14.85 -16.09 -2.43
CA SER A 121 -15.92 -15.70 -1.51
C SER A 121 -17.16 -15.15 -2.23
N ILE A 122 -17.11 -14.99 -3.56
CA ILE A 122 -18.24 -14.66 -4.46
C ILE A 122 -18.06 -15.35 -5.81
#